data_AF-A0A359MRR5-F1
#
_entry.id   AF-A0A359MRR5-F1
#
_cell.length_a   1.000
_cell.length_b   1.000
_cell.length_c   1.000
_cell.angle_alpha   90.00
_cell.angle_beta   90.00
_cell.angle_gamma   90.00
#
_symmetry.space_group_name_H-M   'P 1'
#
loop_
_entity.id
_entity.type
_entity.pdbx_description
1 polymer ?
#
loop_
_entity_poly.entity_id
_entity_poly.type
_entity_poly.pdbx_seq_one_letter_code
_entity_poly.pdbx_strand_id
1 'polypeptide(L)' 'DHSAKSGEFVTPHGTIQTPVFMNVGTAAAIKGAVSTRDLQEIGTQVELSNTYHLHVRPG' A
#
# COMPACT_ATOMS: atom_id res chain seq x y z
N ASP A 1 -12.26 20.82 -14.19
CA ASP A 1 -12.98 19.63 -13.69
C ASP A 1 -13.16 18.47 -14.68
N HIS A 2 -12.20 18.21 -15.60
CA HIS A 2 -12.25 17.06 -16.52
C HIS A 2 -10.91 16.30 -16.61
N SER A 3 -10.08 16.36 -15.56
CA SER A 3 -8.74 15.74 -15.54
C SER A 3 -8.68 14.39 -14.81
N ALA A 4 -9.81 13.89 -14.31
CA ALA A 4 -9.86 12.59 -13.64
C ALA A 4 -9.43 11.49 -14.62
N LYS A 5 -8.52 10.63 -14.17
CA LYS A 5 -8.02 9.48 -14.92
C LYS A 5 -8.28 8.22 -14.10
N SER A 6 -8.74 7.19 -14.78
CA SER A 6 -8.82 5.84 -14.23
C SER A 6 -8.03 4.90 -15.14
N GLY A 7 -7.45 3.86 -14.55
CA GLY A 7 -6.66 2.89 -15.28
C GLY A 7 -6.12 1.80 -14.37
N GLU A 8 -5.51 0.80 -14.99
CA GLU A 8 -4.95 -0.38 -14.32
C GLU A 8 -3.43 -0.32 -14.35
N PHE A 9 -2.81 -0.60 -13.22
CA PHE A 9 -1.36 -0.76 -13.11
C PHE A 9 -1.03 -2.20 -12.75
N VAL A 10 -0.49 -2.93 -13.71
CA VAL A 10 -0.16 -4.35 -13.58
C VAL A 10 1.26 -4.50 -13.02
N THR A 11 1.38 -5.29 -11.96
CA THR A 11 2.67 -5.66 -11.36
C THR A 11 2.78 -7.19 -11.26
N PRO A 12 3.98 -7.74 -11.04
CA PRO A 12 4.13 -9.18 -10.77
C PRO A 12 3.33 -9.67 -9.55
N HIS A 13 2.95 -8.79 -8.63
CA HIS A 13 2.26 -9.11 -7.39
C HIS A 13 0.74 -8.83 -7.45
N GLY A 14 0.22 -8.43 -8.61
CA GLY A 14 -1.19 -8.12 -8.82
C GLY A 14 -1.43 -6.83 -9.58
N THR A 15 -2.70 -6.57 -9.89
CA THR A 15 -3.17 -5.38 -10.61
C THR A 15 -3.80 -4.38 -9.65
N ILE A 16 -3.43 -3.11 -9.79
CA ILE A 16 -3.92 -1.99 -8.97
C ILE A 16 -4.83 -1.10 -9.83
N GLN A 17 -6.02 -0.79 -9.34
CA GLN A 17 -7.00 0.09 -9.97
C GLN A 17 -6.78 1.54 -9.52
N THR A 18 -6.57 2.45 -10.46
CA THR A 18 -6.38 3.88 -10.17
C THR A 18 -7.64 4.69 -10.49
N PRO A 19 -7.93 5.78 -9.74
CA PRO A 19 -7.18 6.29 -8.59
C PRO A 19 -7.33 5.39 -7.35
N VAL A 20 -6.23 5.17 -6.62
CA VAL A 20 -6.18 4.29 -5.44
C VAL A 20 -5.77 5.07 -4.19
N PHE A 21 -6.33 4.72 -3.04
CA PHE A 21 -5.84 5.14 -1.74
C PHE A 21 -4.84 4.11 -1.21
N MET A 22 -3.61 4.52 -0.92
CA MET A 22 -2.54 3.62 -0.46
C MET A 22 -2.34 3.74 1.05
N ASN A 23 -2.35 2.61 1.74
CA ASN A 23 -1.96 2.54 3.15
C ASN A 23 -0.44 2.73 3.29
N VAL A 24 0.00 3.34 4.40
CA VAL A 24 1.42 3.65 4.64
C VAL A 24 1.95 2.88 5.86
N GLY A 25 2.94 2.02 5.63
CA GLY A 25 3.71 1.32 6.66
C GLY A 25 4.97 2.10 7.06
N THR A 26 5.22 2.22 8.38
CA THR A 26 6.46 2.80 8.92
C THR A 26 7.23 1.74 9.69
N ALA A 27 8.43 1.37 9.21
CA ALA A 27 9.28 0.29 9.76
C ALA A 27 8.71 -1.12 9.56
N ALA A 28 8.35 -1.49 8.32
CA ALA A 28 7.74 -2.78 7.97
C ALA A 28 6.41 -3.11 8.68
N ALA A 29 5.88 -2.19 9.47
CA ALA A 29 4.64 -2.35 10.21
C ALA A 29 3.73 -1.14 9.98
N ILE A 30 2.46 -1.40 9.77
CA ILE A 30 1.43 -0.36 9.82
C ILE A 30 1.25 0.01 11.29
N LYS A 31 1.40 1.31 11.60
CA LYS A 31 1.13 1.83 12.95
C LYS A 31 -0.32 1.48 13.33
N GLY A 32 -0.49 0.69 14.38
CA GLY A 32 -1.81 0.30 14.89
C GLY A 32 -2.08 -1.21 14.99
N ALA A 33 -1.09 -2.08 14.76
CA ALA A 33 -1.25 -3.53 14.82
C ALA A 33 -2.28 -4.11 13.84
N VAL A 34 -2.50 -3.41 12.72
CA VAL A 34 -3.32 -3.90 11.60
C VAL A 34 -2.60 -5.10 11.00
N SER A 35 -3.25 -6.26 11.08
CA SER A 35 -2.72 -7.49 10.51
C SER A 35 -2.84 -7.46 8.98
N THR A 36 -2.04 -8.28 8.29
CA THR A 36 -2.18 -8.46 6.83
C THR A 36 -3.58 -8.88 6.43
N ARG A 37 -4.30 -9.59 7.31
CA ARG A 37 -5.67 -10.01 7.09
C ARG A 37 -6.64 -8.82 7.08
N ASP A 38 -6.48 -7.89 8.01
CA ASP A 38 -7.31 -6.69 8.07
C ASP A 38 -7.14 -5.85 6.78
N LEU A 39 -5.91 -5.78 6.24
CA LEU A 39 -5.63 -5.11 4.97
C LEU A 39 -6.31 -5.76 3.77
N GLN A 40 -6.38 -7.09 3.75
CA GLN A 40 -7.08 -7.83 2.71
C GLN A 40 -8.61 -7.62 2.82
N GLU A 41 -9.15 -7.63 4.05
CA GLU A 41 -10.57 -7.41 4.30
C GLU A 41 -11.05 -6.01 3.89
N ILE A 42 -10.21 -4.98 4.02
CA ILE A 42 -10.52 -3.62 3.56
C ILE A 42 -10.22 -3.38 2.06
N GLY A 43 -9.79 -4.40 1.32
CA GLY A 43 -9.55 -4.31 -0.12
C GLY A 43 -8.28 -3.55 -0.50
N THR A 44 -7.24 -3.58 0.34
CA THR A 44 -5.96 -2.94 0.03
C THR A 44 -5.30 -3.61 -1.17
N GLN A 45 -5.06 -2.85 -2.23
CA GLN A 45 -4.40 -3.35 -3.45
C GLN A 45 -2.89 -3.11 -3.45
N VAL A 46 -2.43 -2.10 -2.71
CA VAL A 46 -1.02 -1.70 -2.62
C VAL A 46 -0.76 -0.96 -1.30
N GLU A 47 0.42 -1.17 -0.73
CA GLU A 47 0.93 -0.48 0.46
C GLU A 47 2.22 0.26 0.12
N LEU A 48 2.39 1.47 0.67
CA LEU A 48 3.65 2.20 0.64
C LEU A 48 4.45 1.89 1.89
N SER A 49 5.62 1.27 1.72
CA SER A 49 6.56 1.01 2.82
C SER A 49 7.72 2.01 2.78
N ASN A 50 7.94 2.74 3.87
CA ASN A 50 9.05 3.69 3.93
C ASN A 50 10.39 2.97 4.18
N THR A 51 11.26 3.00 3.17
CA THR A 51 12.57 2.35 3.17
C THR A 51 13.56 2.96 4.15
N TYR A 52 13.40 4.21 4.58
CA TYR A 52 14.26 4.83 5.61
C TYR A 52 14.23 4.02 6.90
N HIS A 53 13.03 3.64 7.35
CA HIS A 53 12.89 2.89 8.58
C HIS A 53 13.36 1.44 8.43
N LEU A 54 13.16 0.82 7.26
CA LEU A 54 13.68 -0.51 6.95
C LEU A 54 15.21 -0.57 6.98
N HIS A 55 15.86 0.48 6.47
CA HIS A 55 17.31 0.58 6.43
C HIS A 55 17.91 0.77 7.83
N VAL A 56 17.28 1.60 8.66
CA VAL A 56 17.77 1.93 10.00
C VAL A 56 17.44 0.82 11.01
N ARG A 57 16.33 0.09 10.83
CA ARG A 57 15.89 -1.04 11.66
C ARG A 57 15.16 -2.06 10.78
N PRO A 58 15.86 -3.07 10.23
CA PRO A 58 15.26 -4.06 9.34
C PRO A 58 14.28 -5.02 10.04
N GLY A 59 14.24 -4.99 11.38
CA GLY A 59 13.48 -5.86 12.27
C GLY A 59 14.18 -5.91 13.62
#